data_AF-A0A366FUH3-F1
#
_entry.id   AF-A0A366FUH3-F1
#
_cell.length_a   1.000
_cell.length_b   1.000
_cell.length_c   1.000
_cell.angle_alpha   90.00
_cell.angle_beta   90.00
_cell.angle_gamma   90.00
#
_symmetry.space_group_name_H-M   'P 1'
#
loop_
_entity.id
_entity.type
_entity.pdbx_description
1 polymer ?
#
loop_
_entity_poly.entity_id
_entity_poly.type
_entity_poly.pdbx_seq_one_letter_code
_entity_poly.pdbx_strand_id
1 'polypeptide(L)'
;MEDFTRSILVTNMLGRGSLNSAIDLIVRTNIELVPLEAYSDWLAEQWGIDSTTRANESRKVLRTEDLDESLLSRVHAVCEEDFRLHERIMKAWRRVGGTHIFGSDLLDD
;
A
#
# COMPACT_ATOMS: atom_id res chain seq x y z
N MET A 1 12.73 -19.55 -14.77
CA MET A 1 12.87 -19.00 -13.41
C MET A 1 12.40 -17.56 -13.47
N GLU A 2 11.15 -17.39 -13.86
CA GLU A 2 10.47 -16.11 -14.02
C GLU A 2 9.30 -16.08 -13.04
N ASP A 3 8.88 -14.87 -12.68
CA ASP A 3 7.60 -14.52 -12.04
C ASP A 3 7.41 -14.48 -10.52
N PHE A 4 8.40 -14.85 -9.68
CA PHE A 4 8.20 -14.63 -8.23
C PHE A 4 8.18 -13.13 -7.86
N THR A 5 9.03 -12.32 -8.50
CA THR A 5 9.12 -10.88 -8.23
C THR A 5 7.89 -10.11 -8.71
N ARG A 6 7.21 -10.56 -9.78
CA ARG A 6 5.97 -9.92 -10.25
C ARG A 6 4.80 -10.24 -9.31
N SER A 7 4.75 -11.47 -8.79
CA SER A 7 3.65 -11.91 -7.92
C SER A 7 3.54 -11.16 -6.59
N ILE A 8 4.59 -10.47 -6.14
CA ILE A 8 4.62 -9.78 -4.83
C ILE A 8 4.32 -8.28 -4.92
N LEU A 9 4.19 -7.72 -6.13
CA LEU A 9 3.82 -6.32 -6.31
C LEU A 9 2.33 -6.13 -6.07
N VAL A 10 1.97 -5.09 -5.32
CA VAL A 10 0.60 -4.80 -4.90
C VAL A 10 -0.29 -4.60 -6.12
N THR A 11 0.19 -3.95 -7.18
CA THR A 11 -0.57 -3.76 -8.42
C THR A 11 -0.85 -5.06 -9.19
N ASN A 12 -0.06 -6.13 -8.98
CA ASN A 12 -0.36 -7.47 -9.50
C ASN A 12 -1.33 -8.23 -8.59
N MET A 13 -1.23 -8.06 -7.27
CA MET A 13 -2.14 -8.71 -6.32
C MET A 13 -3.55 -8.11 -6.36
N LEU A 14 -3.64 -6.79 -6.52
CA LEU A 14 -4.88 -6.04 -6.57
C LEU A 14 -5.31 -5.71 -8.00
N GLY A 15 -4.68 -6.26 -9.03
CA GLY A 15 -4.96 -5.86 -10.40
C GLY A 15 -4.23 -6.69 -11.45
N ARG A 16 -3.81 -6.03 -12.52
CA ARG A 16 -3.07 -6.62 -13.65
C ARG A 16 -1.74 -5.90 -13.85
N GLY A 17 -1.07 -5.52 -12.76
CA GLY A 17 0.25 -4.90 -12.78
C GLY A 17 0.27 -3.43 -13.21
N SER A 18 -0.88 -2.75 -13.11
CA SER A 18 -0.97 -1.31 -13.39
C SER A 18 -1.84 -0.60 -12.36
N LEU A 19 -1.54 0.66 -12.11
CA LEU A 19 -2.29 1.57 -11.25
C LEU A 19 -3.79 1.51 -11.54
N ASN A 20 -4.19 1.71 -12.80
CA ASN A 20 -5.60 1.79 -13.18
C ASN A 20 -6.35 0.48 -12.88
N SER A 21 -5.72 -0.67 -13.15
CA SER A 21 -6.32 -1.97 -12.84
C SER A 21 -6.43 -2.22 -11.34
N ALA A 22 -5.48 -1.73 -10.55
CA ALA A 22 -5.50 -1.83 -9.11
C ALA A 22 -6.60 -0.95 -8.50
N ILE A 23 -6.69 0.29 -8.93
CA ILE A 23 -7.74 1.23 -8.51
C ILE A 23 -9.12 0.70 -8.89
N ASP A 24 -9.33 0.20 -10.11
CA ASP A 24 -10.61 -0.38 -10.52
C ASP A 24 -11.05 -1.50 -9.57
N LEU A 25 -10.16 -2.43 -9.25
CA LEU A 25 -10.49 -3.52 -8.34
C LEU A 25 -10.79 -3.01 -6.93
N ILE A 26 -9.92 -2.15 -6.38
CA ILE A 26 -10.08 -1.59 -5.03
C ILE A 26 -11.42 -0.87 -4.91
N VAL A 27 -11.77 -0.02 -5.88
CA VAL A 27 -13.04 0.72 -5.94
C VAL A 27 -14.22 -0.25 -6.05
N ARG A 28 -14.19 -1.18 -7.01
CA ARG A 28 -15.31 -2.10 -7.27
C ARG A 28 -15.60 -3.05 -6.13
N THR A 29 -14.56 -3.44 -5.39
CA THR A 29 -14.68 -4.31 -4.21
C THR A 29 -14.88 -3.52 -2.91
N ASN A 30 -14.77 -2.19 -2.99
CA ASN A 30 -14.80 -1.27 -1.86
C ASN A 30 -13.91 -1.73 -0.69
N ILE A 31 -12.69 -2.16 -1.00
CA ILE A 31 -11.73 -2.62 0.01
C ILE A 31 -11.47 -1.49 1.01
N GLU A 32 -11.49 -1.84 2.28
CA GLU A 32 -11.05 -0.98 3.37
C GLU A 32 -9.52 -0.98 3.43
N LEU A 33 -8.94 0.22 3.49
CA LEU A 33 -7.51 0.45 3.55
C LEU A 33 -7.18 1.18 4.86
N VAL A 34 -6.31 0.57 5.66
CA VAL A 34 -5.90 1.08 6.96
C VAL A 34 -4.40 1.34 6.93
N PRO A 35 -3.95 2.60 7.13
CA PRO A 35 -2.52 2.88 7.23
C PRO A 35 -1.94 2.28 8.51
N LEU A 36 -0.70 1.82 8.42
CA LEU A 36 -0.04 1.11 9.52
C LEU A 36 0.06 1.98 10.78
N GLU A 37 0.30 3.28 10.62
CA GLU A 37 0.39 4.24 11.71
C GLU A 37 -0.94 4.45 12.46
N ALA A 38 -2.09 4.19 11.82
CA ALA A 38 -3.41 4.35 12.43
C ALA A 38 -4.07 3.01 12.80
N TYR A 39 -3.39 1.88 12.56
CA TYR A 39 -3.99 0.56 12.71
C TYR A 39 -4.46 0.25 14.14
N SER A 40 -3.69 0.66 15.15
CA SER A 40 -4.10 0.49 16.55
C SER A 40 -5.34 1.31 16.89
N ASP A 41 -5.41 2.57 16.41
CA ASP A 41 -6.56 3.44 16.62
C ASP A 41 -7.80 2.91 15.89
N TRP A 42 -7.62 2.42 14.66
CA TRP A 42 -8.65 1.75 13.88
C TRP A 42 -9.20 0.51 14.60
N LEU A 43 -8.34 -0.36 15.13
CA LEU A 43 -8.73 -1.56 15.88
C LEU A 43 -9.55 -1.20 17.14
N ALA A 44 -9.14 -0.14 17.83
CA ALA A 44 -9.86 0.35 19.00
C ALA A 44 -11.25 0.92 18.61
N GLU A 45 -11.31 1.74 17.55
CA GLU A 45 -12.57 2.32 17.05
C GLU A 45 -13.56 1.26 16.56
N GLN A 46 -13.11 0.34 15.72
CA GLN A 46 -14.02 -0.60 15.06
C GLN A 46 -14.39 -1.77 15.97
N TRP A 47 -13.42 -2.30 16.71
CA TRP A 47 -13.58 -3.58 17.42
C TRP A 47 -13.45 -3.46 18.94
N GLY A 48 -13.21 -2.26 19.48
CA GLY A 48 -13.00 -2.05 20.92
C GLY A 48 -11.74 -2.73 21.45
N ILE A 49 -10.78 -3.06 20.57
CA ILE A 49 -9.54 -3.73 20.94
C ILE A 49 -8.48 -2.67 21.22
N ASP A 50 -8.25 -2.39 22.49
CA ASP A 50 -7.12 -1.58 22.95
C ASP A 50 -5.90 -2.50 23.08
N SER A 51 -5.20 -2.69 21.97
CA SER A 51 -3.94 -3.44 21.94
C SER A 51 -2.80 -2.56 21.47
N THR A 52 -1.66 -2.67 22.14
CA THR A 52 -0.40 -2.23 21.57
C THR A 52 0.00 -3.22 20.49
N THR A 53 -0.60 -3.07 19.31
CA THR A 53 -0.32 -3.94 18.18
C THR A 53 1.18 -3.88 17.89
N ARG A 54 1.87 -5.02 18.06
CA ARG A 54 3.29 -5.14 17.71
C ARG A 54 3.41 -4.75 16.25
N ALA A 55 4.21 -3.72 15.95
CA ALA A 55 4.44 -3.27 14.59
C ALA A 55 4.74 -4.50 13.71
N ASN A 56 3.91 -4.71 12.68
CA ASN A 56 4.04 -5.81 11.74
C ASN A 56 5.18 -5.47 10.76
N GLU A 57 6.36 -5.27 11.31
CA GLU A 57 7.55 -4.84 10.60
C GLU A 57 8.44 -6.07 10.40
N SER A 58 8.60 -6.45 9.13
CA SER A 58 9.59 -7.46 8.78
C SER A 58 11.01 -6.96 9.10
N ARG A 59 11.93 -7.90 9.37
CA ARG A 59 13.34 -7.53 9.62
C ARG A 59 13.91 -6.85 8.37
N LYS A 60 14.27 -5.58 8.49
CA LYS A 60 14.99 -4.84 7.44
C LYS A 60 16.34 -5.50 7.20
N VAL A 61 16.56 -5.98 5.97
CA VAL A 61 17.81 -6.64 5.55
C VAL A 61 18.76 -5.65 4.88
N LEU A 62 18.20 -4.66 4.18
CA LEU A 62 18.93 -3.60 3.47
C LEU A 62 18.26 -2.25 3.72
N ARG A 63 19.06 -1.20 3.69
CA ARG A 63 18.64 0.20 3.62
C ARG A 63 18.92 0.75 2.22
N THR A 64 18.29 1.86 1.87
CA THR A 64 18.53 2.54 0.58
C THR A 64 19.99 2.94 0.40
N GLU A 65 20.67 3.32 1.48
CA GLU A 65 22.10 3.65 1.50
C GLU A 65 23.02 2.45 1.22
N ASP A 66 22.51 1.23 1.35
CA ASP A 66 23.25 -0.01 1.02
C ASP A 66 23.15 -0.37 -0.47
N LEU A 67 22.34 0.35 -1.25
CA LEU A 67 22.11 0.08 -2.68
C LEU A 67 22.94 1.04 -3.54
N ASP A 68 23.58 0.49 -4.57
CA ASP A 68 24.17 1.33 -5.62
C ASP A 68 23.09 1.96 -6.52
N GLU A 69 23.49 2.98 -7.29
CA GLU A 69 22.58 3.73 -8.17
C GLU A 69 21.91 2.84 -9.22
N SER A 70 22.59 1.77 -9.67
CA SER A 70 22.05 0.84 -10.66
C SER A 70 20.92 0.01 -10.07
N LEU A 71 21.12 -0.54 -8.89
CA LEU A 71 20.13 -1.35 -8.18
C LEU A 71 18.95 -0.50 -7.73
N LEU A 72 19.21 0.71 -7.23
CA LEU A 72 18.16 1.67 -6.89
C LEU A 72 17.29 1.99 -8.11
N SER A 73 17.91 2.32 -9.24
CA SER A 73 17.21 2.58 -10.50
C SER A 73 16.35 1.39 -10.94
N ARG A 74 16.85 0.16 -10.76
CA ARG A 74 16.10 -1.05 -11.06
C ARG A 74 14.91 -1.25 -10.13
N VAL A 75 15.06 -1.00 -8.83
CA VAL A 75 13.95 -1.07 -7.86
C VAL A 75 12.86 -0.07 -8.24
N HIS A 76 13.24 1.18 -8.54
CA HIS A 76 12.28 2.19 -9.00
C HIS A 76 11.55 1.77 -10.27
N ALA A 77 12.26 1.25 -11.27
CA ALA A 77 11.65 0.81 -12.53
C ALA A 77 10.67 -0.37 -12.34
N VAL A 78 10.94 -1.28 -11.39
CA VAL A 78 10.05 -2.42 -11.12
C VAL A 78 8.84 -2.00 -10.28
N CYS A 79 9.02 -1.06 -9.35
CA CYS A 79 7.99 -0.65 -8.39
C CYS A 79 7.25 0.64 -8.79
N GLU A 80 7.47 1.18 -10.00
CA GLU A 80 6.93 2.48 -10.43
C GLU A 80 5.40 2.55 -10.23
N GLU A 81 4.67 1.55 -10.72
CA GLU A 81 3.20 1.51 -10.60
C GLU A 81 2.73 1.35 -9.15
N ASP A 82 3.45 0.59 -8.33
CA ASP A 82 3.17 0.43 -6.89
C ASP A 82 3.40 1.75 -6.13
N PHE A 83 4.45 2.50 -6.47
CA PHE A 83 4.68 3.84 -5.91
C PHE A 83 3.54 4.78 -6.26
N ARG A 84 3.11 4.81 -7.52
CA ARG A 84 1.98 5.64 -7.97
C ARG A 84 0.68 5.25 -7.26
N LEU A 85 0.45 3.95 -7.05
CA LEU A 85 -0.71 3.45 -6.30
C LEU A 85 -0.66 3.89 -4.84
N HIS A 86 0.50 3.73 -4.19
CA HIS A 86 0.70 4.17 -2.81
C HIS A 86 0.47 5.68 -2.68
N GLU A 87 1.02 6.50 -3.58
CA GLU A 87 0.80 7.95 -3.57
C GLU A 87 -0.68 8.31 -3.70
N ARG A 88 -1.42 7.64 -4.59
CA ARG A 88 -2.86 7.83 -4.76
C ARG A 88 -3.64 7.50 -3.48
N ILE A 89 -3.34 6.37 -2.84
CA ILE A 89 -3.97 5.95 -1.58
C ILE A 89 -3.67 6.96 -0.47
N MET A 90 -2.41 7.38 -0.33
CA MET A 90 -2.01 8.33 0.72
C MET A 90 -2.58 9.73 0.48
N LYS A 91 -2.75 10.15 -0.79
CA LYS A 91 -3.42 11.41 -1.13
C LYS A 91 -4.89 11.37 -0.71
N ALA A 92 -5.60 10.29 -1.05
CA ALA A 92 -6.99 10.10 -0.63
C ALA A 92 -7.13 10.04 0.89
N TRP A 93 -6.25 9.31 1.59
CA TRP A 93 -6.28 9.23 3.05
C TRP A 93 -6.03 10.60 3.71
N ARG A 94 -5.08 11.39 3.22
CA ARG A 94 -4.87 12.76 3.74
C ARG A 94 -6.06 13.69 3.49
N ARG A 95 -6.80 13.46 2.40
CA ARG A 95 -8.00 14.24 2.04
C ARG A 95 -9.19 13.88 2.92
N VAL A 96 -9.46 12.59 3.14
CA VAL A 96 -10.59 12.10 3.94
C VAL A 96 -10.30 12.21 5.44
N GLY A 97 -9.07 11.92 5.84
CA GLY A 97 -8.64 11.83 7.24
C GLY A 97 -9.09 10.54 7.92
N GLY A 98 -8.99 10.51 9.24
CA GLY A 98 -9.42 9.37 10.07
C GLY A 98 -8.43 8.21 10.07
N THR A 99 -8.93 7.06 10.53
CA THR A 99 -8.12 5.85 10.77
C THR A 99 -8.07 4.90 9.58
N HIS A 100 -8.91 5.09 8.56
CA HIS A 100 -9.05 4.23 7.38
C HIS A 100 -9.77 4.97 6.24
N ILE A 101 -9.69 4.42 5.03
CA ILE A 101 -10.52 4.82 3.87
C ILE A 101 -11.07 3.58 3.18
N PHE A 102 -12.08 3.75 2.35
CA PHE A 102 -12.61 2.71 1.47
C PHE A 102 -12.24 2.97 0.02
N GLY A 103 -12.35 1.93 -0.81
CA GLY A 103 -12.08 2.05 -2.25
C GLY A 103 -12.87 3.17 -2.92
N SER A 104 -14.12 3.44 -2.50
CA SER A 104 -14.91 4.57 -2.99
C SER A 104 -14.23 5.93 -2.82
N ASP A 105 -13.41 6.10 -1.79
CA ASP A 105 -12.70 7.35 -1.51
C ASP A 105 -11.58 7.64 -2.52
N LEU A 106 -11.24 6.67 -3.39
CA LEU A 106 -10.25 6.85 -4.44
C LEU A 106 -10.84 7.45 -5.73
N LEU A 107 -12.17 7.65 -5.81
CA LEU A 107 -12.84 8.18 -7.01
C LEU A 107 -12.66 9.69 -7.22
N ASP A 108 -12.40 10.46 -6.16
CA ASP A 108 -12.44 11.93 -6.17
C ASP A 108 -11.11 12.62 -6.47
N ASP A 109 -10.09 11.90 -6.96
CA ASP A 109 -8.74 12.42 -7.15
C ASP A 109 -8.34 12.58 -8.63
#